data_AF-A0A2G9PNP0-F1
#
_entry.id   AF-A0A2G9PNP0-F1
#
_cell.length_a   1.000
_cell.length_b   1.000
_cell.length_c   1.000
_cell.angle_alpha   90.00
_cell.angle_beta   90.00
_cell.angle_gamma   90.00
#
_symmetry.space_group_name_H-M   'P 1'
#
loop_
_entity.id
_entity.type
_entity.pdbx_description
1 polymer ?
#
loop_
_entity_poly.entity_id
_entity_poly.type
_entity_poly.pdbx_seq_one_letter_code
_entity_poly.pdbx_strand_id
1 'polypeptide(L)'
;MSTFLHLEIYPASVLFISFSFRNISEATLAILKGETIPLDVLKIKGEQDQPVFALTSLRWGSYRDAAGTSTKNGPRDIRPPSCSWDPLSALQRNPRKSQYAHLFLLEYTEGLPTTEIPVEEPPEQWEEVQLSAVELTISTQNYPPDLTRSLDSMSICIEPDTISKSEFIRTGIEKIKDPLQCPKDSQKLHASRCNIQLPQGTDGHFSIDSEEYEAMAVEVTLLPRKLRFLCHPSQKEQFTQTAAPA
;
A
#
# COMPACT_ATOMS: atom_id res chain seq x y z
N MET A 1 -29.93 -43.50 -23.78
CA MET A 1 -30.21 -42.53 -22.70
C MET A 1 -29.04 -41.57 -22.64
N SER A 2 -29.21 -40.36 -23.17
CA SER A 2 -28.16 -39.34 -23.23
C SER A 2 -28.49 -38.28 -22.19
N THR A 3 -27.67 -38.19 -21.14
CA THR A 3 -27.74 -37.14 -20.12
C THR A 3 -27.07 -35.89 -20.67
N PHE A 4 -27.86 -34.88 -21.01
CA PHE A 4 -27.37 -33.53 -21.28
C PHE A 4 -26.95 -32.89 -19.95
N LEU A 5 -25.65 -32.62 -19.78
CA LEU A 5 -25.15 -31.70 -18.76
C LEU A 5 -25.37 -30.28 -19.30
N HIS A 6 -26.35 -29.58 -18.74
CA HIS A 6 -26.59 -28.17 -19.03
C HIS A 6 -25.55 -27.35 -18.25
N LEU A 7 -24.41 -27.03 -18.86
CA LEU A 7 -23.50 -26.00 -18.34
C LEU A 7 -24.10 -24.63 -18.71
N GLU A 8 -24.71 -23.95 -17.76
CA GLU A 8 -25.01 -22.52 -17.89
C GLU A 8 -23.71 -21.72 -17.85
N ILE A 9 -23.28 -21.21 -19.01
CA ILE A 9 -22.18 -20.27 -19.12
C ILE A 9 -22.73 -18.89 -18.72
N TYR A 10 -22.57 -18.51 -17.47
CA TYR A 10 -22.91 -17.16 -17.01
C TYR A 10 -21.88 -16.14 -17.54
N PRO A 11 -22.30 -14.97 -18.04
CA PRO A 11 -21.38 -13.93 -18.48
C PRO A 11 -20.54 -13.44 -17.29
N ALA A 12 -19.26 -13.13 -17.53
CA ALA A 12 -18.30 -12.71 -16.49
C ALA A 12 -18.78 -11.54 -15.63
N SER A 13 -19.65 -10.67 -16.18
CA SER A 13 -20.30 -9.59 -15.44
C SER A 13 -21.23 -10.09 -14.32
N VAL A 14 -22.00 -11.15 -14.55
CA VAL A 14 -22.89 -11.76 -13.53
C VAL A 14 -22.06 -12.50 -12.47
N LEU A 15 -20.97 -13.15 -12.89
CA LEU A 15 -20.01 -13.77 -11.95
C LEU A 15 -19.35 -12.71 -11.05
N PHE A 16 -18.93 -11.57 -11.62
CA PHE A 16 -18.32 -10.45 -10.89
C PHE A 16 -19.30 -9.81 -9.89
N ILE A 17 -20.56 -9.59 -10.28
CA ILE A 17 -21.61 -9.08 -9.38
C ILE A 17 -21.86 -10.07 -8.23
N SER A 18 -21.93 -11.38 -8.52
CA SER A 18 -22.15 -12.41 -7.50
C SER A 18 -20.99 -12.49 -6.49
N PHE A 19 -19.75 -12.36 -6.96
CA PHE A 19 -18.55 -12.37 -6.12
C PHE A 19 -18.47 -11.12 -5.23
N SER A 20 -18.77 -9.95 -5.80
CA SER A 20 -18.85 -8.69 -5.06
C SER A 20 -19.95 -8.71 -3.99
N PHE A 21 -21.16 -9.18 -4.34
CA PHE A 21 -22.26 -9.29 -3.39
C PHE A 21 -21.92 -10.23 -2.23
N ARG A 22 -21.32 -11.39 -2.52
CA ARG A 22 -20.89 -12.33 -1.48
C ARG A 22 -19.92 -11.65 -0.50
N ASN A 23 -18.89 -10.97 -1.00
CA ASN A 23 -17.89 -10.30 -0.15
C ASN A 23 -18.52 -9.23 0.76
N ILE A 24 -19.43 -8.42 0.21
CA ILE A 24 -20.14 -7.39 0.99
C ILE A 24 -21.05 -8.03 2.04
N SER A 25 -21.77 -9.10 1.68
CA SER A 25 -22.66 -9.82 2.60
C SER A 25 -21.89 -10.49 3.74
N GLU A 26 -20.73 -11.10 3.45
CA GLU A 26 -19.87 -11.72 4.46
C GLU A 26 -19.26 -10.68 5.39
N ALA A 27 -18.83 -9.53 4.84
CA ALA A 27 -18.36 -8.41 5.65
C ALA A 27 -19.46 -7.86 6.57
N THR A 28 -20.70 -7.74 6.06
CA THR A 28 -21.84 -7.28 6.87
C THR A 28 -22.19 -8.29 7.98
N LEU A 29 -22.12 -9.59 7.67
CA LEU A 29 -22.27 -10.64 8.67
C LEU A 29 -21.18 -10.60 9.75
N ALA A 30 -19.93 -10.27 9.39
CA ALA A 30 -18.85 -10.10 10.36
C ALA A 30 -19.16 -8.99 11.38
N ILE A 31 -19.80 -7.90 10.95
CA ILE A 31 -20.24 -6.82 11.85
C ILE A 31 -21.21 -7.37 12.91
N LEU A 32 -22.21 -8.16 12.48
CA LEU A 32 -23.21 -8.74 13.39
C LEU A 32 -22.59 -9.73 14.40
N LYS A 33 -21.50 -10.40 14.01
CA LYS A 33 -20.77 -11.33 14.89
C LYS A 33 -19.90 -10.59 15.92
N GLY A 34 -19.53 -9.35 15.65
CA GLY A 34 -18.82 -8.48 16.61
C GLY A 34 -17.37 -8.87 16.88
N GLU A 35 -16.79 -9.77 16.09
CA GLU A 35 -15.38 -10.14 16.23
C GLU A 35 -14.47 -9.08 15.62
N THR A 36 -13.41 -8.74 16.35
CA THR A 36 -12.44 -7.73 15.90
C THR A 36 -11.02 -8.24 15.87
N ILE A 37 -10.21 -7.65 14.98
CA ILE A 37 -8.75 -7.75 14.91
C ILE A 37 -8.10 -6.38 15.10
N PRO A 38 -6.97 -6.30 15.82
CA PRO A 38 -6.20 -5.07 15.89
C PRO A 38 -5.44 -4.83 14.58
N LEU A 39 -5.45 -3.60 14.07
CA LEU A 39 -4.69 -3.21 12.88
C LEU A 39 -3.82 -1.99 13.16
N ASP A 40 -2.73 -1.92 12.41
CA ASP A 40 -1.79 -0.80 12.46
C ASP A 40 -2.28 0.38 11.62
N VAL A 41 -1.78 1.57 11.96
CA VAL A 41 -2.06 2.80 11.23
C VAL A 41 -0.76 3.54 11.00
N LEU A 42 -0.55 4.09 9.81
CA LEU A 42 0.52 5.05 9.54
C LEU A 42 0.03 6.44 9.92
N LYS A 43 0.78 7.15 10.75
CA LYS A 43 0.63 8.58 10.99
C LYS A 43 1.62 9.31 10.11
N ILE A 44 1.12 10.15 9.20
CA ILE A 44 1.90 10.92 8.25
C ILE A 44 1.75 12.38 8.65
N LYS A 45 2.85 13.03 9.02
CA LYS A 45 2.87 14.42 9.49
C LYS A 45 3.75 15.27 8.59
N GLY A 46 3.16 16.26 7.93
CA GLY A 46 3.89 17.35 7.27
C GLY A 46 4.35 18.41 8.26
N GLU A 47 5.25 19.29 7.83
CA GLU A 47 5.84 20.32 8.70
C GLU A 47 4.80 21.33 9.22
N GLN A 48 3.82 21.70 8.38
CA GLN A 48 2.85 22.76 8.68
C GLN A 48 1.39 22.27 8.80
N ASP A 49 1.14 20.98 8.58
CA ASP A 49 -0.21 20.43 8.48
C ASP A 49 -0.61 19.53 9.65
N GLN A 50 -1.93 19.35 9.80
CA GLN A 50 -2.47 18.32 10.67
C GLN A 50 -2.04 16.93 10.18
N PRO A 51 -1.76 15.98 11.09
CA PRO A 51 -1.35 14.64 10.68
C PRO A 51 -2.48 13.92 9.97
N VAL A 52 -2.15 13.31 8.82
CA VAL A 52 -3.02 12.42 8.06
C VAL A 52 -2.74 10.99 8.51
N PHE A 53 -3.77 10.16 8.58
CA PHE A 53 -3.65 8.75 8.97
C PHE A 53 -3.99 7.85 7.81
N ALA A 54 -3.20 6.80 7.61
CA ALA A 54 -3.40 5.81 6.55
C ALA A 54 -3.46 4.40 7.12
N LEU A 55 -4.39 3.58 6.64
CA LEU A 55 -4.53 2.18 7.00
C LEU A 55 -3.63 1.28 6.15
N THR A 56 -3.44 1.63 4.88
CA THR A 56 -2.77 0.77 3.92
C THR A 56 -1.40 1.29 3.57
N SER A 57 -1.29 2.48 2.98
CA SER A 57 -0.03 2.92 2.38
C SER A 57 0.02 4.40 2.01
N LEU A 58 1.26 4.89 1.94
CA LEU A 58 1.67 6.07 1.20
C LEU A 58 2.48 5.62 -0.02
N ARG A 59 2.14 6.13 -1.21
CA ARG A 59 2.89 5.88 -2.45
C ARG A 59 3.28 7.17 -3.14
N TRP A 60 4.46 7.16 -3.74
CA TRP A 60 4.98 8.28 -4.52
C TRP A 60 5.80 7.75 -5.69
N GLY A 61 5.38 8.02 -6.94
CA GLY A 61 6.07 7.45 -8.08
C GLY A 61 5.29 7.46 -9.39
N SER A 62 5.98 6.97 -10.43
CA SER A 62 5.49 6.97 -11.82
C SER A 62 4.37 5.97 -12.07
N TYR A 63 4.34 4.82 -11.37
CA TYR A 63 3.27 3.82 -11.56
C TYR A 63 1.92 4.35 -11.10
N ARG A 64 1.88 4.98 -9.93
CA ARG A 64 0.72 5.72 -9.41
C ARG A 64 0.22 6.78 -10.39
N ASP A 65 1.11 7.59 -10.96
CA ASP A 65 0.73 8.64 -11.93
C ASP A 65 0.14 8.05 -13.24
N ALA A 66 0.71 6.93 -13.70
CA ALA A 66 0.17 6.20 -14.85
C ALA A 66 -1.22 5.62 -14.54
N ALA A 67 -1.42 5.06 -13.34
CA ALA A 67 -2.70 4.54 -12.88
C ALA A 67 -3.76 5.65 -12.71
N GLY A 68 -3.42 6.80 -12.13
CA GLY A 68 -4.34 7.92 -11.93
C GLY A 68 -4.82 8.59 -13.23
N THR A 69 -4.07 8.43 -14.33
CA THR A 69 -4.55 8.89 -15.64
C THR A 69 -5.68 8.01 -16.21
N SER A 70 -5.83 6.77 -15.73
CA SER A 70 -6.87 5.86 -16.22
C SER A 70 -8.29 6.27 -15.81
N THR A 71 -8.45 7.03 -14.71
CA THR A 71 -9.75 7.42 -14.13
C THR A 71 -10.23 8.82 -14.52
N LYS A 72 -9.33 9.74 -14.92
CA LYS A 72 -9.70 11.14 -15.27
C LYS A 72 -10.47 11.28 -16.59
N ASN A 73 -10.55 10.22 -17.41
CA ASN A 73 -11.32 10.20 -18.64
C ASN A 73 -12.75 9.65 -18.41
N GLY A 74 -13.56 10.43 -17.70
CA GLY A 74 -15.02 10.25 -17.61
C GLY A 74 -15.74 10.66 -18.92
N PRO A 75 -17.05 10.37 -19.07
CA PRO A 75 -17.71 10.08 -20.34
C PRO A 75 -17.97 11.35 -21.17
N ARG A 76 -16.94 11.84 -21.84
CA ARG A 76 -17.10 12.92 -22.84
C ARG A 76 -16.34 12.68 -24.13
N ASP A 77 -16.07 11.42 -24.45
CA ASP A 77 -15.70 11.00 -25.79
C ASP A 77 -16.62 9.86 -26.25
N ILE A 78 -17.58 10.21 -27.10
CA ILE A 78 -18.21 9.26 -28.01
C ILE A 78 -17.13 8.91 -29.04
N ARG A 79 -16.21 8.01 -28.70
CA ARG A 79 -15.32 7.37 -29.65
C ARG A 79 -15.85 5.98 -30.02
N PRO A 80 -15.74 5.58 -31.30
CA PRO A 80 -16.30 4.33 -31.78
C PRO A 80 -15.69 3.11 -31.05
N PRO A 81 -16.43 1.98 -30.96
CA PRO A 81 -16.08 0.82 -30.13
C PRO A 81 -14.88 0.00 -30.64
N SER A 82 -14.04 0.56 -31.51
CA SER A 82 -12.80 -0.05 -32.01
C SER A 82 -11.54 0.34 -31.23
N CYS A 83 -11.65 1.20 -30.22
CA CYS A 83 -10.54 1.54 -29.33
C CYS A 83 -10.83 0.98 -27.93
N SER A 84 -10.23 -0.18 -27.65
CA SER A 84 -10.20 -0.80 -26.33
C SER A 84 -9.57 0.14 -25.30
N TRP A 85 -10.12 0.08 -24.08
CA TRP A 85 -9.53 0.62 -22.87
C TRP A 85 -8.14 0.00 -22.67
N ASP A 86 -7.07 0.71 -22.97
CA ASP A 86 -5.70 0.17 -22.85
C ASP A 86 -4.92 0.89 -21.74
N PRO A 87 -4.86 0.33 -20.51
CA PRO A 87 -3.94 0.76 -19.46
C PRO A 87 -2.48 0.82 -19.94
N LEU A 88 -2.14 0.03 -20.97
CA LEU A 88 -0.86 0.10 -21.70
C LEU A 88 -0.54 1.50 -22.22
N SER A 89 -1.52 2.28 -22.68
CA SER A 89 -1.29 3.60 -23.26
C SER A 89 -0.81 4.64 -22.25
N ALA A 90 -1.21 4.52 -20.97
CA ALA A 90 -0.71 5.36 -19.89
C ALA A 90 0.72 4.98 -19.48
N LEU A 91 1.03 3.67 -19.46
CA LEU A 91 2.37 3.13 -19.20
C LEU A 91 3.36 3.33 -20.37
N GLN A 92 2.86 3.64 -21.57
CA GLN A 92 3.67 3.91 -22.75
C GLN A 92 4.31 5.31 -22.76
N ARG A 93 3.79 6.25 -21.94
CA ARG A 93 4.47 7.53 -21.69
C ARG A 93 5.80 7.23 -21.00
N ASN A 94 6.86 7.97 -21.36
CA ASN A 94 8.15 7.76 -20.72
C ASN A 94 7.98 7.86 -19.19
N PRO A 95 8.56 6.93 -18.42
CA PRO A 95 8.59 7.06 -16.97
C PRO A 95 9.12 8.46 -16.65
N ARG A 96 8.44 9.18 -15.75
CA ARG A 96 8.98 10.47 -15.29
C ARG A 96 10.35 10.17 -14.69
N LYS A 97 11.29 11.12 -14.86
CA LYS A 97 12.64 10.99 -14.31
C LYS A 97 12.55 10.64 -12.82
N SER A 98 13.54 9.87 -12.36
CA SER A 98 13.71 9.47 -10.98
C SER A 98 13.40 10.60 -10.01
N GLN A 99 12.65 10.26 -8.97
CA GLN A 99 12.36 11.18 -7.89
C GLN A 99 13.49 11.03 -6.87
N TYR A 100 14.27 12.09 -6.72
CA TYR A 100 15.31 12.15 -5.71
C TYR A 100 14.67 12.51 -4.38
N ALA A 101 14.89 11.69 -3.36
CA ALA A 101 14.55 12.01 -1.99
C ALA A 101 15.57 11.42 -1.04
N HIS A 102 15.69 12.06 0.13
CA HIS A 102 16.44 11.51 1.24
C HIS A 102 15.44 10.84 2.19
N LEU A 103 15.67 9.57 2.49
CA LEU A 103 14.88 8.81 3.45
C LEU A 103 15.73 8.54 4.68
N PHE A 104 15.27 9.02 5.82
CA PHE A 104 15.87 8.69 7.12
C PHE A 104 15.04 7.60 7.77
N LEU A 105 15.68 6.55 8.25
CA LEU A 105 15.03 5.39 8.87
C LEU A 105 15.39 5.29 10.35
N LEU A 106 14.39 4.91 11.15
CA LEU A 106 14.56 4.57 12.55
C LEU A 106 13.89 3.23 12.84
N GLU A 107 14.65 2.28 13.36
CA GLU A 107 14.12 1.02 13.91
C GLU A 107 13.62 1.23 15.34
N TYR A 108 12.52 0.57 15.71
CA TYR A 108 12.08 0.57 17.10
C TYR A 108 12.99 -0.35 17.92
N THR A 109 13.76 0.22 18.84
CA THR A 109 14.35 -0.55 19.94
C THR A 109 13.36 -0.50 21.09
N GLU A 110 12.84 -1.65 21.54
CA GLU A 110 11.93 -1.68 22.67
C GLU A 110 12.64 -1.14 23.92
N GLY A 111 12.25 0.05 24.37
CA GLY A 111 12.53 0.50 25.73
C GLY A 111 11.62 -0.26 26.69
N LEU A 112 12.20 -1.07 27.59
CA LEU A 112 11.50 -1.54 28.79
C LEU A 112 10.86 -0.33 29.49
N PRO A 113 9.69 -0.46 30.15
CA PRO A 113 9.14 0.59 30.98
C PRO A 113 10.08 0.79 32.18
N THR A 114 11.05 1.68 32.03
CA THR A 114 11.96 2.04 33.10
C THR A 114 11.29 3.14 33.89
N THR A 115 10.97 2.77 35.13
CA THR A 115 10.57 3.64 36.23
C THR A 115 11.31 4.99 36.18
N GLU A 116 10.51 6.04 36.24
CA GLU A 116 10.84 7.47 36.26
C GLU A 116 12.24 7.80 36.83
N ILE A 117 13.19 8.02 35.92
CA ILE A 117 14.42 8.80 36.13
C ILE A 117 14.63 9.59 34.84
N PRO A 118 14.93 10.90 34.87
CA PRO A 118 15.27 11.66 33.67
C PRO A 118 16.67 11.22 33.20
N VAL A 119 16.71 10.10 32.47
CA VAL A 119 17.88 9.67 31.70
C VAL A 119 17.75 10.33 30.34
N GLU A 120 18.71 11.18 30.01
CA GLU A 120 18.88 11.78 28.69
C GLU A 120 18.91 10.64 27.65
N GLU A 121 17.85 10.56 26.84
CA GLU A 121 17.71 9.51 25.82
C GLU A 121 18.92 9.57 24.88
N PRO A 122 19.58 8.42 24.61
CA PRO A 122 20.67 8.38 23.65
C PRO A 122 20.18 8.89 22.28
N PRO A 123 21.01 9.62 21.53
CA PRO A 123 20.58 10.24 20.28
C PRO A 123 20.03 9.16 19.33
N GLU A 124 18.80 9.39 18.86
CA GLU A 124 18.15 8.55 17.86
C GLU A 124 19.11 8.32 16.67
N GLN A 125 19.53 7.07 16.45
CA GLN A 125 20.45 6.74 15.36
C GLN A 125 19.66 6.55 14.07
N TRP A 126 19.59 7.61 13.27
CA TRP A 126 18.96 7.59 11.96
C TRP A 126 19.92 7.03 10.89
N GLU A 127 19.44 6.08 10.08
CA GLU A 127 20.13 5.66 8.86
C GLU A 127 19.62 6.50 7.69
N GLU A 128 20.52 7.25 7.03
CA GLU A 128 20.18 8.02 5.84
C GLU A 128 20.38 7.17 4.58
N VAL A 129 19.34 7.10 3.76
CA VAL A 129 19.36 6.45 2.46
C VAL A 129 19.02 7.49 1.39
N GLN A 130 19.96 7.73 0.48
CA GLN A 130 19.70 8.54 -0.72
C GLN A 130 18.99 7.68 -1.75
N LEU A 131 17.82 8.12 -2.20
CA LEU A 131 16.96 7.34 -3.08
C LEU A 131 16.87 8.01 -4.45
N SER A 132 17.07 7.20 -5.47
CA SER A 132 16.73 7.47 -6.87
C SER A 132 15.79 6.34 -7.30
N ALA A 133 14.49 6.61 -7.25
CA ALA A 133 13.48 5.57 -7.40
C ALA A 133 12.42 5.95 -8.43
N VAL A 134 11.89 4.93 -9.12
CA VAL A 134 10.70 5.06 -9.98
C VAL A 134 9.42 5.13 -9.16
N GLU A 135 9.38 4.42 -8.04
CA GLU A 135 8.29 4.44 -7.06
C GLU A 135 8.83 4.10 -5.66
N LEU A 136 8.35 4.87 -4.68
CA LEU A 136 8.50 4.64 -3.25
C LEU A 136 7.13 4.26 -2.70
N THR A 137 7.07 3.15 -1.96
CA THR A 137 5.87 2.70 -1.25
C THR A 137 6.20 2.45 0.21
N ILE A 138 5.44 3.08 1.10
CA ILE A 138 5.46 2.82 2.54
C ILE A 138 4.10 2.23 2.91
N SER A 139 4.07 1.02 3.46
CA SER A 139 2.82 0.31 3.75
C SER A 139 2.82 -0.35 5.12
N THR A 140 1.63 -0.51 5.68
CA THR A 140 1.42 -1.38 6.83
C THR A 140 1.58 -2.85 6.43
N GLN A 141 1.71 -3.72 7.43
CA GLN A 141 1.70 -5.18 7.25
C GLN A 141 0.32 -5.77 7.58
N ASN A 142 -0.74 -5.02 7.29
CA ASN A 142 -2.12 -5.38 7.61
C ASN A 142 -2.73 -6.42 6.65
N TYR A 143 -2.02 -6.82 5.58
CA TYR A 143 -2.57 -7.74 4.56
C TYR A 143 -1.55 -8.80 4.09
N PRO A 144 -1.75 -10.09 4.45
CA PRO A 144 -2.61 -10.54 5.53
C PRO A 144 -2.07 -10.06 6.90
N PRO A 145 -2.94 -9.76 7.88
CA PRO A 145 -2.48 -9.34 9.20
C PRO A 145 -1.88 -10.53 9.95
N ASP A 146 -0.63 -10.39 10.39
CA ASP A 146 0.03 -11.35 11.29
C ASP A 146 -0.15 -10.87 12.74
N LEU A 147 -1.04 -11.54 13.47
CA LEU A 147 -1.31 -11.24 14.88
C LEU A 147 -0.23 -11.81 15.82
N THR A 148 0.68 -12.63 15.31
CA THR A 148 1.75 -13.29 16.09
C THR A 148 3.11 -12.59 15.97
N ARG A 149 3.22 -11.59 15.09
CA ARG A 149 4.47 -10.85 14.88
C ARG A 149 4.95 -10.18 16.18
N SER A 150 6.24 -10.33 16.44
CA SER A 150 6.91 -9.70 17.58
C SER A 150 7.35 -8.27 17.31
N LEU A 151 7.67 -7.94 16.05
CA LEU A 151 8.21 -6.64 15.65
C LEU A 151 7.14 -5.76 15.01
N ASP A 152 6.98 -4.56 15.57
CA ASP A 152 6.10 -3.52 15.04
C ASP A 152 6.84 -2.65 14.02
N SER A 153 6.76 -3.03 12.75
CA SER A 153 7.38 -2.27 11.64
C SER A 153 6.45 -2.09 10.43
N MET A 154 6.64 -0.98 9.71
CA MET A 154 6.09 -0.77 8.38
C MET A 154 7.06 -1.29 7.33
N SER A 155 6.54 -1.65 6.17
CA SER A 155 7.32 -2.08 5.02
C SER A 155 7.59 -0.89 4.11
N ILE A 156 8.84 -0.71 3.71
CA ILE A 156 9.27 0.34 2.79
C ILE A 156 9.84 -0.36 1.56
N CYS A 157 9.23 -0.11 0.41
CA CYS A 157 9.65 -0.62 -0.89
C CYS A 157 10.18 0.54 -1.73
N ILE A 158 11.43 0.43 -2.16
CA ILE A 158 12.10 1.38 -3.03
C ILE A 158 12.37 0.68 -4.35
N GLU A 159 11.74 1.16 -5.41
CA GLU A 159 11.89 0.58 -6.74
C GLU A 159 12.91 1.35 -7.56
N PRO A 160 13.92 0.68 -8.14
CA PRO A 160 15.01 1.36 -8.82
C PRO A 160 14.53 2.10 -10.06
N ASP A 161 15.18 3.22 -10.37
CA ASP A 161 14.95 4.01 -11.57
C ASP A 161 15.69 3.49 -12.82
N THR A 162 16.55 2.49 -12.67
CA THR A 162 17.37 1.88 -13.74
C THR A 162 16.63 0.84 -14.59
N ILE A 163 15.30 0.73 -14.43
CA ILE A 163 14.49 -0.28 -15.13
C ILE A 163 14.28 0.04 -16.61
N SER A 164 14.17 -1.01 -17.42
CA SER A 164 13.85 -0.85 -18.84
C SER A 164 12.39 -0.42 -19.06
N LYS A 165 12.09 0.20 -20.21
CA LYS A 165 10.70 0.55 -20.57
C LYS A 165 9.77 -0.68 -20.61
N SER A 166 10.25 -1.81 -21.13
CA SER A 166 9.50 -3.07 -21.15
C SER A 166 9.18 -3.59 -19.75
N GLU A 167 10.14 -3.46 -18.84
CA GLU A 167 9.97 -3.86 -17.45
C GLU A 167 9.02 -2.93 -16.70
N PHE A 168 9.14 -1.62 -16.91
CA PHE A 168 8.19 -0.63 -16.40
C PHE A 168 6.76 -0.97 -16.83
N ILE A 169 6.52 -1.31 -18.10
CA ILE A 169 5.17 -1.67 -18.56
C ILE A 169 4.69 -2.96 -17.88
N ARG A 170 5.55 -3.99 -17.79
CA ARG A 170 5.18 -5.26 -17.15
C ARG A 170 4.83 -5.08 -15.68
N THR A 171 5.71 -4.43 -14.92
CA THR A 171 5.51 -4.14 -13.49
C THR A 171 4.30 -3.23 -13.28
N GLY A 172 4.09 -2.25 -14.15
CA GLY A 172 2.91 -1.38 -14.09
C GLY A 172 1.59 -2.16 -14.26
N ILE A 173 1.54 -3.16 -15.14
CA ILE A 173 0.35 -4.03 -15.30
C ILE A 173 0.12 -4.88 -14.05
N GLU A 174 1.18 -5.38 -13.43
CA GLU A 174 1.11 -6.13 -12.17
C GLU A 174 0.57 -5.22 -11.04
N LYS A 175 1.09 -3.99 -10.94
CA LYS A 175 0.69 -2.99 -9.94
C LYS A 175 -0.73 -2.45 -10.08
N ILE A 176 -1.33 -2.52 -11.26
CA ILE A 176 -2.77 -2.23 -11.43
C ILE A 176 -3.61 -3.24 -10.64
N LYS A 177 -3.15 -4.50 -10.52
CA LYS A 177 -3.85 -5.56 -9.79
C LYS A 177 -3.52 -5.51 -8.30
N ASP A 178 -2.25 -5.31 -7.97
CA ASP A 178 -1.76 -5.20 -6.60
C ASP A 178 -0.80 -4.01 -6.46
N PRO A 179 -1.31 -2.83 -6.06
CA PRO A 179 -0.49 -1.62 -5.94
C PRO A 179 0.61 -1.70 -4.89
N LEU A 180 0.51 -2.63 -3.93
CA LEU A 180 1.49 -2.78 -2.84
C LEU A 180 2.54 -3.86 -3.15
N GLN A 181 2.41 -4.53 -4.29
CA GLN A 181 3.40 -5.50 -4.73
C GLN A 181 4.75 -4.80 -4.92
N CYS A 182 5.75 -5.27 -4.16
CA CYS A 182 7.12 -4.82 -4.28
C CYS A 182 7.93 -5.81 -5.15
N PRO A 183 8.42 -5.39 -6.34
CA PRO A 183 9.18 -6.23 -7.27
C PRO A 183 10.44 -6.85 -6.64
N LYS A 184 11.02 -7.83 -7.35
CA LYS A 184 12.19 -8.59 -6.84
C LYS A 184 13.47 -7.77 -6.81
N ASP A 185 13.63 -6.88 -7.77
CA ASP A 185 14.83 -6.03 -7.91
C ASP A 185 14.75 -4.75 -7.05
N SER A 186 13.70 -4.66 -6.22
CA SER A 186 13.43 -3.53 -5.34
C SER A 186 14.05 -3.73 -3.97
N GLN A 187 14.53 -2.64 -3.38
CA GLN A 187 15.03 -2.66 -2.01
C GLN A 187 13.85 -2.63 -1.04
N LYS A 188 13.79 -3.62 -0.14
CA LYS A 188 12.79 -3.72 0.93
C LYS A 188 13.43 -3.45 2.28
N LEU A 189 12.89 -2.48 3.00
CA LEU A 189 13.36 -2.08 4.32
C LEU A 189 12.19 -2.14 5.30
N HIS A 190 12.50 -2.30 6.58
CA HIS A 190 11.52 -2.27 7.66
C HIS A 190 11.93 -1.20 8.67
N ALA A 191 10.98 -0.39 9.10
CA ALA A 191 11.22 0.66 10.09
C ALA A 191 9.95 0.91 10.90
N SER A 192 10.06 1.54 12.07
CA SER A 192 8.89 2.00 12.83
C SER A 192 8.58 3.46 12.54
N ARG A 193 9.62 4.24 12.18
CA ARG A 193 9.51 5.65 11.82
C ARG A 193 10.45 5.93 10.65
N CYS A 194 10.00 6.77 9.72
CA CYS A 194 10.85 7.28 8.66
C CYS A 194 10.52 8.73 8.33
N ASN A 195 11.48 9.45 7.75
CA ASN A 195 11.31 10.83 7.33
C ASN A 195 11.69 10.96 5.86
N ILE A 196 10.73 11.42 5.04
CA ILE A 196 10.91 11.70 3.62
C ILE A 196 11.23 13.18 3.49
N GLN A 197 12.43 13.48 3.00
CA GLN A 197 12.85 14.83 2.65
C GLN A 197 12.89 14.98 1.12
N LEU A 198 12.19 16.00 0.63
CA LEU A 198 12.10 16.31 -0.79
C LEU A 198 13.04 17.48 -1.15
N PRO A 199 13.72 17.45 -2.30
CA PRO A 199 14.44 18.60 -2.82
C PRO A 199 13.55 19.84 -2.98
N GLN A 200 14.13 21.03 -2.83
CA GLN A 200 13.40 22.29 -2.99
C GLN A 200 12.80 22.40 -4.41
N GLY A 201 11.51 22.72 -4.49
CA GLY A 201 10.81 22.86 -5.78
C GLY A 201 10.36 21.54 -6.41
N THR A 202 10.38 20.44 -5.65
CA THR A 202 9.76 19.17 -6.07
C THR A 202 8.25 19.37 -6.22
N ASP A 203 7.76 19.27 -7.44
CA ASP A 203 6.33 19.22 -7.74
C ASP A 203 5.89 17.76 -7.87
N GLY A 204 4.75 17.42 -7.27
CA GLY A 204 4.27 16.05 -7.21
C GLY A 204 3.15 15.86 -6.20
N HIS A 205 2.57 14.67 -6.22
CA HIS A 205 1.52 14.31 -5.27
C HIS A 205 1.83 12.94 -4.66
N PHE A 206 1.71 12.84 -3.34
CA PHE A 206 1.58 11.56 -2.67
C PHE A 206 0.21 10.94 -2.96
N SER A 207 0.15 9.62 -2.87
CA SER A 207 -1.10 8.86 -2.82
C SER A 207 -1.18 8.21 -1.45
N ILE A 208 -2.04 8.73 -0.58
CA ILE A 208 -2.27 8.17 0.76
C ILE A 208 -3.62 7.43 0.69
N ASP A 209 -3.62 6.11 0.88
CA ASP A 209 -4.83 5.26 0.76
C ASP A 209 -5.67 5.48 -0.52
N SER A 210 -4.99 5.85 -1.62
CA SER A 210 -5.56 6.18 -2.95
C SER A 210 -6.15 7.59 -3.09
N GLU A 211 -5.93 8.47 -2.12
CA GLU A 211 -6.24 9.90 -2.21
C GLU A 211 -4.99 10.72 -2.55
N GLU A 212 -5.16 11.79 -3.36
CA GLU A 212 -4.05 12.65 -3.78
C GLU A 212 -3.75 13.73 -2.72
N TYR A 213 -2.49 13.82 -2.27
CA TYR A 213 -2.00 14.86 -1.37
C TYR A 213 -0.78 15.55 -1.99
N GLU A 214 -0.59 16.84 -1.75
CA GLU A 214 0.60 17.55 -2.23
C GLU A 214 1.88 16.94 -1.63
N ALA A 215 2.90 16.75 -2.47
CA ALA A 215 4.18 16.20 -2.02
C ALA A 215 4.95 17.25 -1.23
N MET A 216 5.24 16.94 0.04
CA MET A 216 6.05 17.76 0.93
C MET A 216 6.95 16.89 1.81
N ALA A 217 7.85 17.50 2.57
CA ALA A 217 8.61 16.75 3.57
C ALA A 217 7.66 16.21 4.64
N VAL A 218 7.71 14.90 4.87
CA VAL A 218 6.79 14.23 5.80
C VAL A 218 7.51 13.23 6.69
N GLU A 219 7.09 13.18 7.94
CA GLU A 219 7.44 12.12 8.86
C GLU A 219 6.33 11.08 8.91
N VAL A 220 6.70 9.82 8.71
CA VAL A 220 5.79 8.67 8.76
C VAL A 220 6.13 7.84 10.00
N THR A 221 5.14 7.59 10.84
CA THR A 221 5.27 6.78 12.06
C THR A 221 4.24 5.66 12.05
N LEU A 222 4.66 4.43 12.32
CA LEU A 222 3.75 3.31 12.53
C LEU A 222 3.12 3.42 13.94
N LEU A 223 1.79 3.34 14.00
CA LEU A 223 1.02 3.20 15.23
C LEU A 223 0.50 1.76 15.30
N PRO A 224 1.21 0.86 16.00
CA PRO A 224 0.85 -0.55 16.00
C PRO A 224 -0.47 -0.79 16.72
N ARG A 225 -1.32 -1.65 16.15
CA ARG A 225 -2.54 -2.19 16.77
C ARG A 225 -3.49 -1.11 17.30
N LYS A 226 -3.48 0.08 16.68
CA LYS A 226 -4.20 1.27 17.17
C LYS A 226 -5.71 1.19 16.93
N LEU A 227 -6.14 0.53 15.86
CA LEU A 227 -7.54 0.39 15.50
C LEU A 227 -8.02 -1.04 15.68
N ARG A 228 -9.33 -1.20 15.83
CA ARG A 228 -10.00 -2.50 15.89
C ARG A 228 -10.96 -2.61 14.73
N PHE A 229 -10.66 -3.50 13.79
CA PHE A 229 -11.48 -3.75 12.61
C PHE A 229 -12.33 -4.99 12.83
N LEU A 230 -13.55 -4.96 12.33
CA LEU A 230 -14.43 -6.12 12.35
C LEU A 230 -13.94 -7.15 11.33
N CYS A 231 -13.91 -8.41 11.71
CA CYS A 231 -13.48 -9.50 10.85
C CYS A 231 -14.40 -10.71 11.00
N HIS A 232 -14.46 -11.55 9.97
CA HIS A 232 -15.18 -12.80 10.07
C HIS A 232 -14.41 -13.80 10.97
N PRO A 233 -15.08 -14.55 11.86
CA PRO A 233 -14.39 -15.45 12.80
C PRO A 233 -13.43 -16.45 12.15
N SER A 234 -13.85 -17.03 11.01
CA SER A 234 -13.00 -17.97 10.27
C SER A 234 -11.72 -17.34 9.72
N GLN A 235 -11.71 -16.04 9.45
CA GLN A 235 -10.50 -15.32 9.02
C GLN A 235 -9.60 -15.02 10.22
N LYS A 236 -10.19 -14.66 11.36
CA LYS A 236 -9.45 -14.44 12.61
C LYS A 236 -8.64 -15.65 13.03
N GLU A 237 -9.24 -16.84 12.94
CA GLU A 237 -8.55 -18.11 13.21
C GLU A 237 -7.30 -18.26 12.32
N GLN A 238 -7.40 -17.95 11.03
CA GLN A 238 -6.27 -18.01 10.09
C GLN A 238 -5.14 -17.05 10.48
N PHE A 239 -5.47 -15.82 10.91
CA PHE A 239 -4.50 -14.82 11.34
C PHE A 239 -3.80 -15.17 12.67
N THR A 240 -4.33 -16.14 13.41
CA THR A 240 -3.74 -16.62 14.67
C THR A 240 -2.99 -17.96 14.55
N GLN A 241 -3.17 -18.70 13.45
CA GLN A 241 -2.72 -20.10 13.32
C GLN A 241 -1.42 -20.30 12.51
N THR A 242 -0.79 -19.25 11.98
CA THR A 242 0.45 -19.39 11.19
C THR A 242 1.68 -19.85 12.01
N ALA A 243 1.58 -19.97 13.34
CA ALA A 243 2.67 -20.35 14.25
C ALA A 243 2.60 -21.80 14.78
N ALA A 244 2.18 -22.78 13.99
CA ALA A 244 2.39 -24.19 14.32
C ALA A 244 3.49 -24.80 13.42
N PRO A 245 4.74 -24.93 13.89
CA PRO A 245 5.71 -25.79 13.22
C PRO A 245 5.28 -27.24 13.39
N ALA A 246 5.18 -27.97 12.27
CA ALA A 246 5.09 -29.43 12.25
C ALA A 246 6.47 -30.05 12.47
#